data_AF-A0A6H5JFW1-F1
#
_entry.id   AF-A0A6H5JFW1-F1
#
_cell.length_a   1.000
_cell.length_b   1.000
_cell.length_c   1.000
_cell.angle_alpha   90.00
_cell.angle_beta   90.00
_cell.angle_gamma   90.00
#
_symmetry.space_group_name_H-M   'P 1'
#
loop_
_entity.id
_entity.type
_entity.pdbx_description
1 polymer ?
#
loop_
_entity_poly.entity_id
_entity_poly.type
_entity_poly.pdbx_seq_one_letter_code
_entity_poly.pdbx_strand_id
1 'polypeptide(L)'
;MSKGWEINGDFVGVGVTLETFFESVGIHQCTVTSHPDGGRHEFEVTVKYVRREIRDLTDRDRETFFNAMSVLQRVPSAVGREIYGDKYYSMDYFTRLHLYGGGDKTCDHWHEGTGFINAHMGFTLMFEQALQAVNPSIAVPYWDFTIEGTPHGDSTSFRSSSVFSDDWFGTTTPENGARVPDRGRFGFVPVATNVTEYSRIFNAYGMLRSEWNSDSTPFMTRYDGLFGYQNNRKPAGCKQYRDAFDHDDWMSLSSALKSSAHGHIHEIVGGAWSMEAGVVAKRTTELVLPFLHEIYAKELWRADYLVCPKSCSYDVPWVECQCSCDATALSGKSPLEVLKDAGLLSGSSFFYDKHLELIENLEATQEDTLAGYTAQESEDIFHEALRVMCTPSVEGTSYEATSTIDPIFWVIHPTIERLWQLRRLQDDAFDDTWVPSESVCFGNNPGDALPLHDLFASSRDASHSVLEASYPAGVGGTVRHGGASRDQHQTGGVGLRGGRVAGGVASSPKKYYTNAELYQLLDPNGDEVPYVYDNFEWPHCDVS
;
A
#
# COMPACT_ATOMS: atom_id res chain seq x y z
N MET A 1 20.85 -54.48 7.55
CA MET A 1 19.91 -53.75 8.44
C MET A 1 19.46 -52.52 7.68
N SER A 2 18.18 -52.21 7.71
CA SER A 2 17.65 -50.98 7.11
C SER A 2 18.14 -49.78 7.92
N LYS A 3 18.63 -48.72 7.26
CA LYS A 3 19.16 -47.53 7.94
C LYS A 3 18.03 -46.82 8.68
N GLY A 4 18.20 -46.62 9.98
CA GLY A 4 17.35 -45.77 10.80
C GLY A 4 17.88 -44.34 10.82
N TRP A 5 17.01 -43.37 11.08
CA TRP A 5 17.37 -41.96 11.05
C TRP A 5 16.75 -41.20 12.22
N GLU A 6 17.50 -40.26 12.77
CA GLU A 6 17.09 -39.30 13.78
C GLU A 6 17.24 -37.87 13.22
N ILE A 7 16.29 -36.99 13.54
CA ILE A 7 16.38 -35.55 13.28
C ILE A 7 16.35 -34.85 14.65
N ASN A 8 17.37 -34.05 14.95
CA ASN A 8 17.52 -33.35 16.23
C ASN A 8 17.42 -34.25 17.48
N GLY A 9 17.76 -35.54 17.32
CA GLY A 9 17.70 -36.56 18.38
C GLY A 9 16.39 -37.34 18.44
N ASP A 10 15.38 -36.98 17.65
CA ASP A 10 14.11 -37.70 17.57
C ASP A 10 14.13 -38.70 16.41
N PHE A 11 13.79 -39.96 16.67
CA PHE A 11 13.74 -40.99 15.64
C PHE A 11 12.59 -40.72 14.66
N VAL A 12 12.94 -40.45 13.40
CA VAL A 12 11.98 -40.07 12.35
C VAL A 12 11.61 -41.19 11.40
N GLY A 13 12.40 -42.27 11.35
CA GLY A 13 12.02 -43.46 10.58
C GLY A 13 13.17 -44.25 9.98
N VAL A 14 12.83 -45.11 9.03
CA VAL A 14 13.73 -46.03 8.34
C VAL A 14 13.50 -45.90 6.83
N GLY A 15 14.55 -45.75 6.03
CA GLY A 15 14.42 -45.65 4.58
C GLY A 15 15.40 -44.68 3.92
N VAL A 16 15.01 -44.15 2.76
CA VAL A 16 15.78 -43.18 1.97
C VAL A 16 15.14 -41.77 1.95
N THR A 17 13.93 -41.65 2.50
CA THR A 17 13.17 -40.40 2.60
C THR A 17 12.83 -40.19 4.06
N LEU A 18 12.99 -38.94 4.52
CA LEU A 18 12.70 -38.50 5.88
C LEU A 18 11.71 -37.35 5.81
N GLU A 19 10.74 -37.34 6.71
CA GLU A 19 9.77 -36.26 6.84
C GLU A 19 9.84 -35.71 8.27
N THR A 20 9.80 -34.39 8.37
CA THR A 20 9.76 -33.66 9.65
C THR A 20 8.89 -32.43 9.48
N PHE A 21 8.29 -31.98 10.57
CA PHE A 21 7.45 -30.78 10.60
C PHE A 21 8.09 -29.73 11.48
N PHE A 22 8.09 -28.47 11.01
CA PHE A 22 8.52 -27.32 11.78
C PHE A 22 7.28 -26.53 12.20
N GLU A 23 7.11 -26.32 13.51
CA GLU A 23 5.91 -25.68 14.06
C GLU A 23 6.01 -24.15 14.09
N SER A 24 7.19 -23.58 13.80
CA SER A 24 7.43 -22.14 13.79
C SER A 24 8.21 -21.70 12.56
N VAL A 25 7.96 -20.46 12.14
CA VAL A 25 8.80 -19.75 11.17
C VAL A 25 10.19 -19.46 11.75
N GLY A 26 11.15 -19.17 10.87
CA GLY A 26 12.53 -18.83 11.23
C GLY A 26 13.55 -19.87 10.74
N ILE A 27 14.80 -19.65 11.14
CA ILE A 27 15.93 -20.52 10.80
C ILE A 27 16.07 -21.61 11.87
N HIS A 28 15.97 -22.86 11.46
CA HIS A 28 16.09 -24.03 12.31
C HIS A 28 17.39 -24.78 12.02
N GLN A 29 18.18 -25.04 13.06
CA GLN A 29 19.32 -25.94 12.96
C GLN A 29 18.81 -27.39 12.94
N CYS A 30 19.15 -28.13 11.90
CA CYS A 30 18.75 -29.51 11.71
C CYS A 30 19.99 -30.42 11.76
N THR A 31 19.98 -31.38 12.68
CA THR A 31 20.98 -32.45 12.76
C THR A 31 20.35 -33.78 12.40
N VAL A 32 20.73 -34.34 11.25
CA VAL A 32 20.29 -35.67 10.81
C VAL A 32 21.35 -36.70 11.17
N THR A 33 20.98 -37.72 11.95
CA THR A 33 21.87 -38.82 12.35
C THR A 33 21.38 -40.16 11.80
N SER A 34 22.27 -40.97 11.23
CA SER A 34 21.97 -42.30 10.68
C SER A 34 22.39 -43.43 11.61
N HIS A 35 21.63 -44.53 11.62
CA HIS A 35 21.85 -45.71 12.45
C HIS A 35 21.93 -46.99 11.61
N PRO A 36 22.88 -47.92 11.90
CA PRO A 36 23.84 -47.89 13.02
C PRO A 36 25.19 -47.22 12.67
N ASP A 37 25.34 -46.68 11.47
CA ASP A 37 26.61 -46.15 10.96
C ASP A 37 27.05 -44.83 11.62
N GLY A 38 26.15 -44.14 12.34
CA GLY A 38 26.45 -42.94 13.11
C GLY A 38 26.79 -41.73 12.23
N GLY A 39 26.40 -41.73 10.96
CA GLY A 39 26.60 -40.61 10.05
C GLY A 39 25.81 -39.41 10.54
N ARG A 40 26.44 -38.23 10.58
CA ARG A 40 25.83 -36.99 11.06
C ARG A 40 25.92 -35.92 9.98
N HIS A 41 24.80 -35.29 9.68
CA HIS A 41 24.69 -34.18 8.75
C HIS A 41 24.00 -33.01 9.43
N GLU A 42 24.57 -31.82 9.28
CA GLU A 42 24.01 -30.58 9.84
C GLU A 42 23.70 -29.62 8.70
N PHE A 43 22.53 -29.02 8.74
CA PHE A 43 22.12 -27.99 7.80
C PHE A 43 21.07 -27.08 8.45
N GLU A 44 20.93 -25.89 7.88
CA GLU A 44 19.90 -24.93 8.27
C GLU A 44 18.65 -25.13 7.41
N VAL A 45 17.48 -24.99 8.04
CA VAL A 45 16.18 -24.99 7.36
C VAL A 45 15.49 -23.68 7.67
N THR A 46 15.26 -22.86 6.66
CA THR A 46 14.52 -21.60 6.78
C THR A 46 13.04 -21.84 6.50
N VAL A 47 12.18 -21.58 7.49
CA VAL A 47 10.72 -21.69 7.40
C VAL A 47 10.14 -20.29 7.28
N LYS A 48 9.45 -20.02 6.16
CA LYS A 48 8.90 -18.70 5.82
C LYS A 48 7.38 -18.76 5.69
N TYR A 49 6.72 -17.61 5.81
CA TYR A 49 5.31 -17.47 5.43
C TYR A 49 5.13 -17.69 3.94
N VAL A 50 3.95 -18.16 3.53
CA VAL A 50 3.63 -18.36 2.11
C VAL A 50 2.48 -17.45 1.73
N ARG A 51 2.74 -16.46 0.86
CA ARG A 51 1.71 -15.62 0.26
C ARG A 51 1.08 -16.38 -0.91
N ARG A 52 -0.24 -16.37 -0.97
CA ARG A 52 -1.06 -17.08 -1.97
C ARG A 52 -2.05 -16.14 -2.61
N GLU A 53 -2.53 -16.52 -3.79
CA GLU A 53 -3.65 -15.83 -4.43
C GLU A 53 -4.87 -15.89 -3.50
N ILE A 54 -5.57 -14.77 -3.33
CA ILE A 54 -6.64 -14.65 -2.34
C ILE A 54 -7.82 -15.61 -2.58
N ARG A 55 -8.08 -16.00 -3.84
CA ARG A 55 -9.10 -16.98 -4.24
C ARG A 55 -8.70 -18.43 -4.00
N ASP A 56 -7.40 -18.69 -3.87
CA ASP A 56 -6.88 -20.02 -3.55
C ASP A 56 -6.77 -20.27 -2.03
N LEU A 57 -7.01 -19.23 -1.21
CA LEU A 57 -7.10 -19.40 0.23
C LEU A 57 -8.29 -20.27 0.62
N THR A 58 -8.11 -21.07 1.68
CA THR A 58 -9.25 -21.72 2.33
C THR A 58 -10.18 -20.67 2.92
N ASP A 59 -11.48 -20.97 3.05
CA ASP A 59 -12.43 -20.06 3.70
C ASP A 59 -11.95 -19.65 5.10
N ARG A 60 -11.33 -20.59 5.85
CA ARG A 60 -10.78 -20.31 7.17
C ARG A 60 -9.65 -19.27 7.12
N ASP A 61 -8.72 -19.41 6.18
CA ASP A 61 -7.57 -18.51 6.08
C ASP A 61 -8.00 -17.12 5.59
N ARG A 62 -8.89 -17.07 4.59
CA ARG A 62 -9.49 -15.83 4.08
C ARG A 62 -10.25 -15.08 5.19
N GLU A 63 -11.08 -15.80 5.94
CA GLU A 63 -11.81 -15.22 7.07
C GLU A 63 -10.88 -14.76 8.20
N THR A 64 -9.79 -15.48 8.44
CA THR A 64 -8.78 -15.09 9.44
C THR A 64 -8.11 -13.77 9.05
N PHE A 65 -7.71 -13.64 7.78
CA PHE A 65 -7.15 -12.41 7.22
C PHE A 65 -8.14 -11.24 7.30
N PHE A 66 -9.38 -11.43 6.84
CA PHE A 66 -10.41 -10.39 6.86
C PHE A 66 -10.82 -9.96 8.27
N ASN A 67 -10.87 -10.89 9.23
CA ASN A 67 -11.11 -10.57 10.64
C ASN A 67 -10.00 -9.69 11.21
N ALA A 68 -8.73 -10.05 10.99
CA ALA A 68 -7.59 -9.27 11.48
C ALA A 68 -7.55 -7.86 10.85
N MET A 69 -7.82 -7.73 9.56
CA MET A 69 -7.92 -6.41 8.91
C MET A 69 -9.02 -5.54 9.51
N SER A 70 -10.18 -6.13 9.84
CA SER A 70 -11.26 -5.41 10.52
C SER A 70 -10.87 -4.93 11.93
N VAL A 71 -10.03 -5.69 12.64
CA VAL A 71 -9.45 -5.26 13.92
C VAL A 71 -8.58 -4.02 13.71
N LEU A 72 -7.66 -4.05 12.73
CA LEU A 72 -6.79 -2.91 12.41
C LEU A 72 -7.59 -1.64 12.06
N GLN A 73 -8.73 -1.79 11.36
CA GLN A 73 -9.62 -0.68 11.02
C GLN A 73 -10.39 -0.08 12.21
N ARG A 74 -10.63 -0.85 13.28
CA ARG A 74 -11.55 -0.46 14.36
C ARG A 74 -10.89 -0.22 15.70
N VAL A 75 -9.70 -0.78 15.92
CA VAL A 75 -8.98 -0.68 17.20
C VAL A 75 -7.83 0.32 17.05
N PRO A 76 -7.88 1.48 17.75
CA PRO A 76 -6.82 2.49 17.69
C PRO A 76 -5.46 1.94 18.13
N SER A 77 -4.37 2.45 17.55
CA SER A 77 -3.00 1.98 17.81
C SER A 77 -2.64 1.92 19.30
N ALA A 78 -3.05 2.89 20.11
CA ALA A 78 -2.76 2.89 21.54
C ALA A 78 -3.40 1.69 22.26
N VAL A 79 -4.68 1.43 22.00
CA VAL A 79 -5.41 0.30 22.59
C VAL A 79 -4.91 -1.03 22.04
N GLY A 80 -4.70 -1.11 20.72
CA GLY A 80 -4.28 -2.36 20.11
C GLY A 80 -2.88 -2.79 20.51
N ARG A 81 -1.96 -1.87 20.82
CA ARG A 81 -0.64 -2.25 21.37
C ARG A 81 -0.71 -2.81 22.77
N GLU A 82 -1.64 -2.34 23.60
CA GLU A 82 -1.86 -2.93 24.93
C GLU A 82 -2.41 -4.36 24.85
N ILE A 83 -3.17 -4.69 23.79
CA ILE A 83 -3.82 -5.99 23.61
C ILE A 83 -2.95 -6.98 22.82
N TYR A 84 -2.37 -6.52 21.71
CA TYR A 84 -1.72 -7.34 20.68
C TYR A 84 -0.19 -7.17 20.66
N GLY A 85 0.36 -6.23 21.45
CA GLY A 85 1.80 -5.98 21.56
C GLY A 85 2.35 -4.91 20.61
N ASP A 86 3.66 -4.65 20.72
CA ASP A 86 4.32 -3.48 20.14
C ASP A 86 4.30 -3.41 18.61
N LYS A 87 4.12 -4.56 17.95
CA LYS A 87 4.01 -4.67 16.49
C LYS A 87 2.64 -4.26 15.96
N TYR A 88 1.65 -4.03 16.83
CA TYR A 88 0.34 -3.56 16.41
C TYR A 88 0.37 -2.09 15.98
N TYR A 89 -0.23 -1.84 14.82
CA TYR A 89 -0.53 -0.52 14.28
C TYR A 89 -1.96 -0.55 13.72
N SER A 90 -2.75 0.48 14.00
CA SER A 90 -4.10 0.62 13.45
C SER A 90 -4.05 1.08 11.99
N MET A 91 -5.15 0.91 11.26
CA MET A 91 -5.27 1.35 9.86
C MET A 91 -4.97 2.85 9.73
N ASP A 92 -5.47 3.68 10.66
CA ASP A 92 -5.17 5.13 10.68
C ASP A 92 -3.66 5.45 10.73
N TYR A 93 -2.86 4.60 11.37
CA TYR A 93 -1.40 4.78 11.38
C TYR A 93 -0.80 4.53 10.00
N PHE A 94 -1.21 3.44 9.35
CA PHE A 94 -0.79 3.12 7.99
C PHE A 94 -1.24 4.20 7.02
N THR A 95 -2.50 4.66 7.11
CA THR A 95 -3.02 5.75 6.30
C THR A 95 -2.26 7.04 6.49
N ARG A 96 -1.95 7.43 7.74
CA ARG A 96 -1.14 8.63 7.98
C ARG A 96 0.26 8.49 7.39
N LEU A 97 0.88 7.32 7.51
CA LEU A 97 2.21 7.08 7.00
C LEU A 97 2.26 7.19 5.47
N HIS A 98 1.31 6.54 4.80
CA HIS A 98 1.16 6.59 3.35
C HIS A 98 0.79 8.01 2.86
N LEU A 99 -0.08 8.71 3.59
CA LEU A 99 -0.43 10.10 3.30
C LEU A 99 0.77 11.03 3.44
N TYR A 100 1.70 10.79 4.35
CA TYR A 100 2.96 11.55 4.40
C TYR A 100 3.90 11.20 3.26
N GLY A 101 3.84 9.97 2.74
CA GLY A 101 4.59 9.55 1.57
C GLY A 101 4.10 10.21 0.28
N GLY A 102 2.79 10.16 0.02
CA GLY A 102 2.20 10.64 -1.24
C GLY A 102 1.53 12.02 -1.19
N GLY A 103 1.15 12.49 -0.02
CA GLY A 103 0.36 13.71 0.17
C GLY A 103 1.15 14.97 0.51
N ASP A 104 2.49 14.88 0.59
CA ASP A 104 3.32 16.02 0.96
C ASP A 104 3.31 17.11 -0.13
N LYS A 105 3.38 18.37 0.32
CA LYS A 105 3.39 19.56 -0.51
C LYS A 105 4.63 19.63 -1.41
N THR A 106 5.76 19.10 -0.94
CA THR A 106 7.04 19.24 -1.62
C THR A 106 7.17 18.36 -2.85
N CYS A 107 6.75 17.10 -2.76
CA CYS A 107 6.73 16.13 -3.85
C CYS A 107 6.07 14.81 -3.38
N ASP A 108 6.02 13.79 -4.24
CA ASP A 108 5.65 12.44 -3.87
C ASP A 108 6.88 11.60 -3.52
N HIS A 109 6.97 11.18 -2.26
CA HIS A 109 8.12 10.46 -1.73
C HIS A 109 8.04 8.95 -1.97
N TRP A 110 6.87 8.42 -2.29
CA TRP A 110 6.59 6.98 -2.26
C TRP A 110 6.06 6.42 -3.58
N HIS A 111 5.48 7.25 -4.45
CA HIS A 111 4.91 6.83 -5.73
C HIS A 111 5.71 7.29 -6.94
N GLU A 112 6.63 8.25 -6.78
CA GLU A 112 7.51 8.72 -7.85
C GLU A 112 8.88 7.99 -7.78
N GLY A 113 9.66 8.03 -8.86
CA GLY A 113 11.01 7.43 -8.88
C GLY A 113 11.07 5.90 -8.71
N THR A 114 12.25 5.40 -8.32
CA THR A 114 12.57 3.96 -8.22
C THR A 114 12.45 3.40 -6.80
N GLY A 115 12.14 4.24 -5.81
CA GLY A 115 11.84 3.81 -4.44
C GLY A 115 10.47 3.13 -4.28
N PHE A 116 9.57 3.26 -5.26
CA PHE A 116 8.17 2.79 -5.21
C PHE A 116 8.02 1.36 -4.69
N ILE A 117 8.71 0.40 -5.31
CA ILE A 117 8.59 -1.03 -4.96
C ILE A 117 9.10 -1.27 -3.54
N ASN A 118 10.30 -0.79 -3.20
CA ASN A 118 10.87 -0.98 -1.88
C ASN A 118 9.98 -0.40 -0.77
N ALA A 119 9.44 0.81 -0.99
CA ALA A 119 8.53 1.45 -0.04
C ALA A 119 7.27 0.62 0.17
N HIS A 120 6.57 0.22 -0.90
CA HIS A 120 5.32 -0.52 -0.80
C HIS A 120 5.49 -1.95 -0.28
N MET A 121 6.64 -2.59 -0.55
CA MET A 121 6.93 -3.93 -0.01
C MET A 121 7.27 -3.91 1.46
N GLY A 122 8.14 -2.99 1.89
CA GLY A 122 8.42 -2.82 3.31
C GLY A 122 7.18 -2.35 4.09
N PHE A 123 6.32 -1.55 3.48
CA PHE A 123 5.04 -1.12 4.04
C PHE A 123 4.02 -2.27 4.15
N THR A 124 3.92 -3.13 3.13
CA THR A 124 3.08 -4.34 3.16
C THR A 124 3.59 -5.33 4.19
N LEU A 125 4.91 -5.50 4.34
CA LEU A 125 5.49 -6.34 5.39
C LEU A 125 5.22 -5.78 6.79
N MET A 126 5.28 -4.46 6.97
CA MET A 126 4.90 -3.81 8.24
C MET A 126 3.42 -4.08 8.58
N PHE A 127 2.55 -4.03 7.57
CA PHE A 127 1.12 -4.35 7.72
C PHE A 127 0.89 -5.83 8.03
N GLU A 128 1.58 -6.73 7.35
CA GLU A 128 1.57 -8.16 7.63
C GLU A 128 1.96 -8.44 9.09
N GLN A 129 3.00 -7.78 9.62
CA GLN A 129 3.38 -7.93 11.03
C GLN A 129 2.35 -7.37 12.01
N ALA A 130 1.63 -6.30 11.64
CA ALA A 130 0.52 -5.79 12.44
C ALA A 130 -0.68 -6.76 12.43
N LEU A 131 -0.97 -7.43 11.30
CA LEU A 131 -1.94 -8.52 11.23
C LEU A 131 -1.49 -9.72 12.07
N GLN A 132 -0.20 -10.07 12.02
CA GLN A 132 0.38 -11.18 12.78
C GLN A 132 0.35 -10.94 14.30
N ALA A 133 0.42 -9.68 14.74
CA ALA A 133 0.19 -9.33 16.14
C ALA A 133 -1.24 -9.70 16.61
N VAL A 134 -2.22 -9.66 15.69
CA VAL A 134 -3.61 -10.10 15.95
C VAL A 134 -3.74 -11.62 15.80
N ASN A 135 -3.16 -12.18 14.73
CA ASN A 135 -3.11 -13.63 14.51
C ASN A 135 -1.82 -14.04 13.78
N PRO A 136 -0.90 -14.76 14.44
CA PRO A 136 0.42 -15.06 13.91
C PRO A 136 0.42 -16.01 12.71
N SER A 137 -0.69 -16.64 12.34
CA SER A 137 -0.72 -17.52 11.16
C SER A 137 -0.90 -16.78 9.82
N ILE A 138 -1.09 -15.47 9.85
CA ILE A 138 -1.43 -14.68 8.67
C ILE A 138 -0.19 -14.39 7.82
N ALA A 139 -0.28 -14.71 6.53
CA ALA A 139 0.50 -14.11 5.45
C ALA A 139 -0.44 -13.23 4.62
N VAL A 140 0.00 -12.05 4.19
CA VAL A 140 -0.81 -11.19 3.31
C VAL A 140 -0.98 -11.90 1.96
N PRO A 141 -2.22 -12.16 1.50
CA PRO A 141 -2.44 -12.75 0.19
C PRO A 141 -2.24 -11.71 -0.91
N TYR A 142 -2.16 -12.16 -2.15
CA TYR A 142 -2.15 -11.30 -3.33
C TYR A 142 -3.44 -11.45 -4.13
N TRP A 143 -3.88 -10.38 -4.78
CA TRP A 143 -4.96 -10.43 -5.77
C TRP A 143 -4.34 -10.36 -7.16
N ASP A 144 -4.35 -11.49 -7.87
CA ASP A 144 -3.85 -11.53 -9.24
C ASP A 144 -4.84 -10.87 -10.20
N PHE A 145 -4.77 -9.53 -10.24
CA PHE A 145 -5.60 -8.70 -11.10
C PHE A 145 -5.26 -8.83 -12.59
N THR A 146 -4.20 -9.55 -12.95
CA THR A 146 -3.88 -9.84 -14.36
C THR A 146 -4.88 -10.80 -14.99
N ILE A 147 -5.60 -11.57 -14.17
CA ILE A 147 -6.77 -12.34 -14.58
C ILE A 147 -7.83 -11.38 -15.13
N GLU A 148 -8.21 -10.35 -14.36
CA GLU A 148 -9.18 -9.34 -14.79
C GLU A 148 -8.66 -8.42 -15.92
N GLY A 149 -7.35 -8.27 -16.07
CA GLY A 149 -6.73 -7.52 -17.17
C GLY A 149 -6.78 -8.23 -18.53
N THR A 150 -7.09 -9.52 -18.56
CA THR A 150 -7.07 -10.38 -19.75
C THR A 150 -8.48 -10.63 -20.29
N PRO A 151 -8.71 -10.60 -21.63
CA PRO A 151 -10.06 -10.77 -22.21
C PRO A 151 -10.78 -12.08 -21.87
N HIS A 152 -10.07 -13.07 -21.32
CA HIS A 152 -10.57 -14.39 -20.91
C HIS A 152 -10.57 -14.59 -19.38
N GLY A 153 -10.49 -13.52 -18.58
CA GLY A 153 -10.51 -13.57 -17.12
C GLY A 153 -11.83 -14.04 -16.50
N ASP A 154 -11.91 -13.98 -15.17
CA ASP A 154 -13.03 -14.46 -14.31
C ASP A 154 -14.40 -13.79 -14.64
N SER A 155 -14.40 -12.69 -15.39
CA SER A 155 -15.62 -11.91 -15.61
C SER A 155 -15.61 -11.11 -16.93
N THR A 156 -16.81 -10.70 -17.37
CA THR A 156 -17.00 -9.84 -18.55
C THR A 156 -16.50 -8.40 -18.35
N SER A 157 -16.25 -8.00 -17.10
CA SER A 157 -15.63 -6.74 -16.70
C SER A 157 -15.01 -6.94 -15.32
N PHE A 158 -13.82 -6.39 -15.06
CA PHE A 158 -13.18 -6.50 -13.73
C PHE A 158 -14.11 -6.13 -12.56
N ARG A 159 -15.07 -5.23 -12.80
CA ARG A 159 -16.08 -4.78 -11.83
C ARG A 159 -16.98 -5.89 -11.29
N SER A 160 -17.17 -6.96 -12.07
CA SER A 160 -17.93 -8.15 -11.65
C SER A 160 -17.04 -9.29 -11.17
N SER A 161 -15.74 -9.04 -10.96
CA SER A 161 -14.86 -10.00 -10.30
C SER A 161 -15.40 -10.37 -8.92
N SER A 162 -15.26 -11.64 -8.57
CA SER A 162 -15.71 -12.22 -7.30
C SER A 162 -15.15 -11.49 -6.07
N VAL A 163 -13.97 -10.88 -6.19
CA VAL A 163 -13.31 -10.11 -5.13
C VAL A 163 -14.11 -8.88 -4.69
N PHE A 164 -15.03 -8.38 -5.51
CA PHE A 164 -15.91 -7.24 -5.23
C PHE A 164 -17.30 -7.63 -4.70
N SER A 165 -17.51 -8.90 -4.37
CA SER A 165 -18.74 -9.33 -3.70
C SER A 165 -18.80 -8.87 -2.23
N ASP A 166 -20.00 -8.83 -1.65
CA ASP A 166 -20.23 -8.36 -0.28
C ASP A 166 -19.48 -9.20 0.78
N ASP A 167 -19.28 -10.50 0.52
CA ASP A 167 -18.53 -11.39 1.42
C ASP A 167 -17.00 -11.18 1.31
N TRP A 168 -16.55 -10.36 0.35
CA TRP A 168 -15.15 -10.04 0.05
C TRP A 168 -14.91 -8.55 0.26
N PHE A 169 -14.29 -7.84 -0.69
CA PHE A 169 -13.93 -6.42 -0.55
C PHE A 169 -15.07 -5.45 -0.83
N GLY A 170 -16.28 -5.95 -1.15
CA GLY A 170 -17.45 -5.14 -1.48
C GLY A 170 -17.36 -4.46 -2.85
N THR A 171 -18.48 -3.91 -3.30
CA THR A 171 -18.62 -3.35 -4.64
C THR A 171 -17.65 -2.20 -4.95
N THR A 172 -17.19 -2.09 -6.19
CA THR A 172 -16.49 -0.90 -6.71
C THR A 172 -17.45 0.24 -7.06
N THR A 173 -18.75 -0.06 -7.17
CA THR A 173 -19.78 0.86 -7.64
C THR A 173 -20.96 0.99 -6.68
N PRO A 174 -20.76 1.59 -5.49
CA PRO A 174 -21.88 1.84 -4.59
C PRO A 174 -22.96 2.69 -5.27
N GLU A 175 -24.20 2.20 -5.22
CA GLU A 175 -25.36 2.85 -5.84
C GLU A 175 -25.92 3.99 -4.99
N ASN A 176 -25.49 4.12 -3.73
CA ASN A 176 -25.89 5.22 -2.88
C ASN A 176 -25.17 6.54 -3.27
N GLY A 177 -25.83 7.66 -2.99
CA GLY A 177 -25.32 8.99 -3.36
C GLY A 177 -24.01 9.39 -2.66
N ALA A 178 -23.67 8.72 -1.56
CA ALA A 178 -22.42 8.95 -0.83
C ALA A 178 -21.24 8.16 -1.41
N ARG A 179 -21.46 7.25 -2.37
CA ARG A 179 -20.43 6.39 -2.97
C ARG A 179 -19.70 5.52 -1.95
N VAL A 180 -20.37 5.16 -0.84
CA VAL A 180 -19.81 4.35 0.25
C VAL A 180 -20.25 2.89 0.07
N PRO A 181 -19.34 1.90 0.00
CA PRO A 181 -19.77 0.51 0.14
C PRO A 181 -20.52 0.31 1.45
N ASP A 182 -21.78 -0.13 1.37
CA ASP A 182 -22.74 -0.15 2.48
C ASP A 182 -23.19 -1.57 2.89
N ARG A 183 -22.53 -2.59 2.31
CA ARG A 183 -22.79 -4.00 2.56
C ARG A 183 -21.49 -4.75 2.84
N GLY A 184 -21.65 -5.98 3.34
CA GLY A 184 -20.51 -6.83 3.60
C GLY A 184 -19.70 -6.43 4.82
N ARG A 185 -18.58 -7.13 5.03
CA ARG A 185 -17.68 -6.91 6.17
C ARG A 185 -17.01 -5.53 6.14
N PHE A 186 -16.68 -5.08 4.94
CA PHE A 186 -16.04 -3.79 4.68
C PHE A 186 -17.05 -2.71 4.25
N GLY A 187 -18.32 -2.89 4.63
CA GLY A 187 -19.30 -1.81 4.57
C GLY A 187 -19.00 -0.74 5.63
N PHE A 188 -19.12 0.53 5.25
CA PHE A 188 -18.89 1.68 6.13
C PHE A 188 -17.52 1.66 6.83
N VAL A 189 -16.44 1.32 6.12
CA VAL A 189 -15.08 1.45 6.63
C VAL A 189 -14.83 2.92 7.02
N PRO A 190 -14.51 3.22 8.29
CA PRO A 190 -14.40 4.60 8.76
C PRO A 190 -13.14 5.28 8.25
N VAL A 191 -13.23 6.60 8.07
CA VAL A 191 -12.07 7.49 7.90
C VAL A 191 -11.83 8.23 9.22
N ALA A 192 -10.58 8.32 9.65
CA ALA A 192 -10.23 9.06 10.85
C ALA A 192 -10.64 10.54 10.73
N THR A 193 -11.31 11.06 11.76
CA THR A 193 -11.80 12.44 11.83
C THR A 193 -11.18 13.16 13.03
N ASN A 194 -11.23 14.49 13.03
CA ASN A 194 -10.62 15.34 14.06
C ASN A 194 -9.12 15.06 14.25
N VAL A 195 -8.41 14.84 13.14
CA VAL A 195 -7.01 14.38 13.16
C VAL A 195 -5.98 15.52 13.23
N THR A 196 -6.39 16.76 13.53
CA THR A 196 -5.49 17.93 13.50
C THR A 196 -4.33 17.85 14.51
N GLU A 197 -4.52 17.13 15.61
CA GLU A 197 -3.45 16.83 16.59
C GLU A 197 -2.66 15.56 16.24
N TYR A 198 -3.19 14.73 15.34
CA TYR A 198 -2.63 13.43 14.97
C TYR A 198 -1.81 13.47 13.67
N SER A 199 -2.22 14.29 12.70
CA SER A 199 -1.63 14.37 11.36
C SER A 199 -1.35 15.82 10.98
N ARG A 200 -0.24 16.05 10.26
CA ARG A 200 0.07 17.34 9.62
C ARG A 200 -0.64 17.52 8.27
N ILE A 201 -1.19 16.44 7.71
CA ILE A 201 -1.92 16.42 6.44
C ILE A 201 -3.32 15.90 6.72
N PHE A 202 -4.31 16.73 6.41
CA PHE A 202 -5.73 16.46 6.56
C PHE A 202 -6.51 17.43 5.66
N ASN A 203 -7.72 17.07 5.25
CA ASN A 203 -8.55 17.96 4.44
C ASN A 203 -9.26 19.03 5.28
N ALA A 204 -10.00 19.94 4.62
CA ALA A 204 -10.71 21.04 5.29
C ALA A 204 -11.69 20.60 6.40
N TYR A 205 -12.17 19.36 6.38
CA TYR A 205 -13.07 18.81 7.41
C TYR A 205 -12.33 18.18 8.60
N GLY A 206 -10.99 18.26 8.64
CA GLY A 206 -10.17 17.63 9.66
C GLY A 206 -10.17 16.10 9.56
N MET A 207 -10.42 15.55 8.36
CA MET A 207 -10.34 14.12 8.08
C MET A 207 -8.96 13.75 7.57
N LEU A 208 -8.52 12.53 7.88
CA LEU A 208 -7.26 11.98 7.38
C LEU A 208 -7.39 11.66 5.88
N ARG A 209 -7.25 12.70 5.06
CA ARG A 209 -7.32 12.73 3.60
C ARG A 209 -6.30 13.75 3.07
N SER A 210 -6.04 13.72 1.77
CA SER A 210 -5.22 14.72 1.11
C SER A 210 -5.83 16.12 1.24
N GLU A 211 -5.00 17.17 1.31
CA GLU A 211 -5.50 18.56 1.44
C GLU A 211 -6.40 18.96 0.27
N TRP A 212 -6.12 18.44 -0.93
CA TRP A 212 -6.89 18.74 -2.13
C TRP A 212 -8.20 17.96 -2.25
N ASN A 213 -8.37 16.88 -1.49
CA ASN A 213 -9.59 16.09 -1.55
C ASN A 213 -10.65 16.63 -0.60
N SER A 214 -11.67 17.24 -1.18
CA SER A 214 -12.76 17.91 -0.46
C SER A 214 -13.89 16.95 -0.06
N ASP A 215 -13.63 15.64 -0.02
CA ASP A 215 -14.56 14.63 0.45
C ASP A 215 -14.85 14.79 1.95
N SER A 216 -16.10 15.12 2.27
CA SER A 216 -16.59 15.25 3.65
C SER A 216 -17.14 13.94 4.21
N THR A 217 -17.11 12.86 3.42
CA THR A 217 -17.68 11.57 3.77
C THR A 217 -16.81 10.88 4.84
N PRO A 218 -17.37 10.53 6.01
CA PRO A 218 -16.62 9.91 7.11
C PRO A 218 -16.34 8.42 6.91
N PHE A 219 -16.53 7.92 5.69
CA PHE A 219 -16.33 6.53 5.31
C PHE A 219 -15.55 6.44 4.01
N MET A 220 -14.91 5.29 3.78
CA MET A 220 -14.31 4.92 2.52
C MET A 220 -15.33 5.07 1.38
N THR A 221 -14.88 5.68 0.29
CA THR A 221 -15.67 5.94 -0.92
C THR A 221 -15.02 5.29 -2.14
N ARG A 222 -15.84 4.78 -3.06
CA ARG A 222 -15.41 4.17 -4.33
C ARG A 222 -16.32 4.61 -5.47
N TYR A 223 -15.72 4.76 -6.65
CA TYR A 223 -16.43 5.09 -7.87
C TYR A 223 -15.67 4.52 -9.07
N ASP A 224 -16.37 3.86 -9.99
CA ASP A 224 -15.77 3.27 -11.19
C ASP A 224 -15.77 4.22 -12.39
N GLY A 225 -15.89 5.51 -12.14
CA GLY A 225 -16.03 6.56 -13.14
C GLY A 225 -15.16 7.77 -12.84
N LEU A 226 -15.09 8.65 -13.83
CA LEU A 226 -14.36 9.91 -13.76
C LEU A 226 -15.30 11.02 -14.25
N PHE A 227 -15.67 11.96 -13.38
CA PHE A 227 -16.45 13.15 -13.71
C PHE A 227 -17.75 12.86 -14.49
N GLY A 228 -18.41 11.74 -14.15
CA GLY A 228 -19.66 11.32 -14.77
C GLY A 228 -19.51 10.55 -16.09
N TYR A 229 -18.28 10.19 -16.46
CA TYR A 229 -17.94 9.19 -17.47
C TYR A 229 -17.66 7.86 -16.82
N GLN A 230 -17.97 6.77 -17.53
CA GLN A 230 -17.53 5.45 -17.13
C GLN A 230 -16.02 5.34 -17.35
N ASN A 231 -15.28 4.84 -16.35
CA ASN A 231 -13.85 4.60 -16.52
C ASN A 231 -13.66 3.40 -17.47
N ASN A 232 -13.08 3.65 -18.65
CA ASN A 232 -12.89 2.63 -19.68
C ASN A 232 -11.57 1.86 -19.53
N ARG A 233 -10.73 2.19 -18.54
CA ARG A 233 -9.52 1.43 -18.24
C ARG A 233 -9.85 0.10 -17.58
N LYS A 234 -8.84 -0.77 -17.61
CA LYS A 234 -8.85 -2.10 -17.00
C LYS A 234 -7.57 -2.31 -16.19
N PRO A 235 -7.54 -3.28 -15.27
CA PRO A 235 -6.30 -3.69 -14.63
C PRO A 235 -5.23 -4.09 -15.66
N ALA A 236 -3.96 -4.00 -15.27
CA ALA A 236 -2.88 -4.51 -16.12
C ALA A 236 -3.06 -6.01 -16.36
N GLY A 237 -2.77 -6.48 -17.57
CA GLY A 237 -2.92 -7.89 -17.95
C GLY A 237 -1.59 -8.52 -18.36
N CYS A 238 -1.69 -9.68 -19.01
CA CYS A 238 -0.54 -10.48 -19.42
C CYS A 238 0.48 -9.74 -20.29
N LYS A 239 0.01 -8.83 -21.18
CA LYS A 239 0.91 -8.04 -22.02
C LYS A 239 1.81 -7.13 -21.16
N GLN A 240 1.21 -6.35 -20.25
CA GLN A 240 1.96 -5.42 -19.41
C GLN A 240 2.95 -6.14 -18.50
N TYR A 241 2.58 -7.31 -17.97
CA TYR A 241 3.50 -8.12 -17.14
C TYR A 241 4.65 -8.68 -17.96
N ARG A 242 4.40 -9.15 -19.18
CA ARG A 242 5.45 -9.62 -20.10
C ARG A 242 6.40 -8.49 -20.49
N ASP A 243 5.85 -7.34 -20.92
CA ASP A 243 6.65 -6.17 -21.29
C ASP A 243 7.52 -5.69 -20.12
N ALA A 244 6.98 -5.67 -18.90
CA ALA A 244 7.74 -5.32 -17.71
C ALA A 244 8.85 -6.34 -17.42
N PHE A 245 8.57 -7.63 -17.58
CA PHE A 245 9.51 -8.71 -17.34
C PHE A 245 10.66 -8.77 -18.34
N ASP A 246 10.42 -8.33 -19.58
CA ASP A 246 11.42 -8.30 -20.65
C ASP A 246 12.51 -7.26 -20.42
N HIS A 247 12.38 -6.38 -19.41
CA HIS A 247 13.44 -5.46 -19.00
C HIS A 247 14.57 -6.18 -18.25
N ASP A 248 15.81 -5.91 -18.68
CA ASP A 248 17.03 -6.50 -18.15
C ASP A 248 17.78 -5.61 -17.16
N ASP A 249 17.25 -4.42 -16.83
CA ASP A 249 17.81 -3.51 -15.83
C ASP A 249 16.75 -3.03 -14.81
N TRP A 250 17.22 -2.71 -13.60
CA TRP A 250 16.39 -2.26 -12.48
C TRP A 250 15.64 -0.97 -12.77
N MET A 251 16.25 -0.02 -13.46
CA MET A 251 15.63 1.29 -13.69
C MET A 251 14.40 1.16 -14.60
N SER A 252 14.53 0.39 -15.69
CA SER A 252 13.44 0.13 -16.63
C SER A 252 12.36 -0.76 -16.00
N LEU A 253 12.75 -1.85 -15.32
CA LEU A 253 11.79 -2.73 -14.63
C LEU A 253 11.02 -1.96 -13.55
N SER A 254 11.70 -1.22 -12.67
CA SER A 254 11.04 -0.45 -11.62
C SER A 254 10.08 0.60 -12.20
N SER A 255 10.41 1.21 -13.34
CA SER A 255 9.53 2.14 -14.03
C SER A 255 8.26 1.44 -14.54
N ALA A 256 8.40 0.27 -15.17
CA ALA A 256 7.27 -0.53 -15.65
C ALA A 256 6.40 -1.07 -14.51
N LEU A 257 7.01 -1.52 -13.41
CA LEU A 257 6.30 -2.00 -12.22
C LEU A 257 5.46 -0.90 -11.56
N LYS A 258 5.96 0.33 -11.51
CA LYS A 258 5.22 1.50 -11.01
C LYS A 258 4.09 1.94 -11.95
N SER A 259 4.27 1.77 -13.25
CA SER A 259 3.38 2.30 -14.29
C SER A 259 2.51 1.20 -14.91
N SER A 260 2.94 0.64 -16.04
CA SER A 260 2.14 -0.25 -16.87
C SER A 260 1.71 -1.54 -16.16
N ALA A 261 2.58 -2.16 -15.35
CA ALA A 261 2.28 -3.42 -14.65
C ALA A 261 1.45 -3.22 -13.37
N HIS A 262 1.64 -2.12 -12.65
CA HIS A 262 0.70 -1.72 -11.59
C HIS A 262 -0.66 -1.32 -12.19
N GLY A 263 -0.63 -0.69 -13.36
CA GLY A 263 -1.80 -0.19 -14.08
C GLY A 263 -2.51 0.92 -13.32
N HIS A 264 -3.76 1.16 -13.70
CA HIS A 264 -4.62 2.21 -13.13
C HIS A 264 -5.54 1.68 -12.03
N ILE A 265 -5.11 0.63 -11.31
CA ILE A 265 -5.97 -0.12 -10.39
C ILE A 265 -6.59 0.79 -9.31
N HIS A 266 -5.81 1.75 -8.81
CA HIS A 266 -6.25 2.75 -7.84
C HIS A 266 -7.34 3.67 -8.41
N GLU A 267 -7.16 4.15 -9.64
CA GLU A 267 -8.11 5.01 -10.34
C GLU A 267 -9.41 4.27 -10.70
N ILE A 268 -9.33 3.03 -11.19
CA ILE A 268 -10.52 2.29 -11.64
C ILE A 268 -11.38 1.77 -10.47
N VAL A 269 -10.82 1.69 -9.26
CA VAL A 269 -11.56 1.34 -8.03
C VAL A 269 -12.04 2.60 -7.29
N GLY A 270 -11.20 3.63 -7.19
CA GLY A 270 -11.51 4.86 -6.45
C GLY A 270 -12.31 5.87 -7.26
N GLY A 271 -11.88 6.15 -8.49
CA GLY A 271 -12.48 7.14 -9.38
C GLY A 271 -12.45 8.56 -8.85
N ALA A 272 -13.12 9.45 -9.57
CA ALA A 272 -13.25 10.86 -9.20
C ALA A 272 -14.60 11.41 -9.66
N TRP A 273 -15.22 12.28 -8.87
CA TRP A 273 -16.52 12.85 -9.20
C TRP A 273 -16.71 14.25 -8.67
N SER A 274 -17.57 15.00 -9.37
CA SER A 274 -18.18 16.23 -8.89
C SER A 274 -19.35 16.58 -9.80
N MET A 275 -20.39 17.20 -9.22
CA MET A 275 -21.55 17.63 -10.01
C MET A 275 -21.13 18.73 -10.99
N GLU A 276 -20.37 19.72 -10.52
CA GLU A 276 -19.89 20.85 -11.27
C GLU A 276 -18.87 20.41 -12.32
N ALA A 277 -17.85 19.64 -11.91
CA ALA A 277 -16.82 19.14 -12.81
C ALA A 277 -17.41 18.21 -13.86
N GLY A 278 -18.39 17.38 -13.49
CA GLY A 278 -19.11 16.53 -14.45
C GLY A 278 -19.98 17.33 -15.44
N VAL A 279 -20.57 18.45 -15.01
CA VAL A 279 -21.31 19.35 -15.92
C VAL A 279 -20.35 20.06 -16.88
N VAL A 280 -19.20 20.54 -16.40
CA VAL A 280 -18.15 21.13 -17.24
C VAL A 280 -17.68 20.09 -18.25
N ALA A 281 -17.23 18.94 -17.76
CA ALA A 281 -16.66 17.89 -18.58
C ALA A 281 -17.62 17.34 -19.64
N LYS A 282 -18.94 17.31 -19.38
CA LYS A 282 -19.97 16.88 -20.36
C LYS A 282 -20.37 17.93 -21.39
N ARG A 283 -20.03 19.20 -21.18
CA ARG A 283 -20.29 20.27 -22.17
C ARG A 283 -19.24 20.34 -23.26
N THR A 284 -18.05 19.83 -22.98
CA THR A 284 -16.82 19.93 -23.78
C THR A 284 -16.16 18.55 -23.86
N THR A 285 -16.99 17.51 -24.03
CA THR A 285 -16.57 16.10 -23.98
C THR A 285 -15.37 15.82 -24.86
N GLU A 286 -15.38 16.31 -26.10
CA GLU A 286 -14.31 16.15 -27.07
C GLU A 286 -12.96 16.77 -26.64
N LEU A 287 -12.99 17.78 -25.76
CA LEU A 287 -11.79 18.44 -25.24
C LEU A 287 -11.30 17.82 -23.92
N VAL A 288 -12.19 17.18 -23.15
CA VAL A 288 -11.83 16.58 -21.85
C VAL A 288 -11.40 15.13 -21.96
N LEU A 289 -12.01 14.35 -22.86
CA LEU A 289 -11.67 12.93 -23.04
C LEU A 289 -10.15 12.68 -23.24
N PRO A 290 -9.39 13.53 -23.95
CA PRO A 290 -7.94 13.35 -24.10
C PRO A 290 -7.17 13.28 -22.78
N PHE A 291 -7.61 14.01 -21.75
CA PHE A 291 -6.91 14.16 -20.46
C PHE A 291 -7.67 13.56 -19.29
N LEU A 292 -8.81 12.91 -19.48
CA LEU A 292 -9.71 12.51 -18.40
C LEU A 292 -9.01 11.74 -17.25
N HIS A 293 -7.99 10.95 -17.60
CA HIS A 293 -7.20 10.09 -16.71
C HIS A 293 -5.91 10.75 -16.17
N GLU A 294 -5.65 12.02 -16.51
CA GLU A 294 -4.50 12.84 -16.09
C GLU A 294 -4.93 14.04 -15.22
N ILE A 295 -6.21 14.12 -14.84
CA ILE A 295 -6.76 15.22 -14.05
C ILE A 295 -6.41 15.01 -12.57
N TYR A 296 -5.18 15.38 -12.21
CA TYR A 296 -4.65 15.26 -10.86
C TYR A 296 -4.64 16.61 -10.13
N ALA A 297 -5.58 16.80 -9.19
CA ALA A 297 -5.64 18.03 -8.40
C ALA A 297 -4.37 18.25 -7.55
N LYS A 298 -3.69 17.16 -7.18
CA LYS A 298 -2.45 17.19 -6.39
C LYS A 298 -1.35 18.04 -7.04
N GLU A 299 -1.20 17.98 -8.36
CA GLU A 299 -0.11 18.66 -9.08
C GLU A 299 -0.30 20.18 -9.10
N LEU A 300 -1.53 20.64 -9.42
CA LEU A 300 -1.86 22.06 -9.31
C LEU A 300 -1.76 22.55 -7.86
N TRP A 301 -2.12 21.72 -6.89
CA TRP A 301 -1.97 22.07 -5.48
C TRP A 301 -0.49 22.23 -5.13
N ARG A 302 0.39 21.28 -5.47
CA ARG A 302 1.84 21.38 -5.21
C ARG A 302 2.48 22.62 -5.84
N ALA A 303 2.07 22.94 -7.07
CA ALA A 303 2.56 24.11 -7.82
C ALA A 303 1.91 25.44 -7.39
N ASP A 304 1.16 25.48 -6.29
CA ASP A 304 0.50 26.68 -5.74
C ASP A 304 -0.55 27.32 -6.68
N TYR A 305 -1.02 26.59 -7.69
CA TYR A 305 -2.13 27.02 -8.53
C TYR A 305 -3.49 26.72 -7.91
N LEU A 306 -3.59 25.65 -7.10
CA LEU A 306 -4.82 25.22 -6.43
C LEU A 306 -4.74 25.53 -4.93
N VAL A 307 -5.67 26.33 -4.43
CA VAL A 307 -5.73 26.72 -3.01
C VAL A 307 -6.91 26.06 -2.34
N CYS A 308 -6.65 25.41 -1.20
CA CYS A 308 -7.63 24.67 -0.42
C CYS A 308 -7.97 25.37 0.89
N PRO A 309 -9.26 25.43 1.30
CA PRO A 309 -9.64 25.91 2.63
C PRO A 309 -8.95 25.11 3.73
N LYS A 310 -8.52 25.79 4.81
CA LYS A 310 -7.89 25.14 5.96
C LYS A 310 -8.88 24.56 6.97
N SER A 311 -10.14 25.00 6.91
CA SER A 311 -11.23 24.48 7.73
C SER A 311 -12.56 24.68 7.02
N CYS A 312 -13.47 23.73 7.17
CA CYS A 312 -14.84 23.81 6.69
C CYS A 312 -15.82 23.30 7.76
N SER A 313 -17.03 23.86 7.77
CA SER A 313 -18.15 23.38 8.58
C SER A 313 -19.18 22.64 7.72
N TYR A 314 -19.88 21.66 8.29
CA TYR A 314 -20.90 20.88 7.57
C TYR A 314 -22.18 21.66 7.24
N ASP A 315 -22.34 22.87 7.78
CA ASP A 315 -23.52 23.72 7.58
C ASP A 315 -23.35 24.76 6.45
N VAL A 316 -22.15 24.86 5.86
CA VAL A 316 -21.93 25.69 4.67
C VAL A 316 -22.04 24.86 3.39
N PRO A 317 -22.39 25.48 2.24
CA PRO A 317 -22.40 24.80 0.95
C PRO A 317 -21.05 24.14 0.64
N TRP A 318 -21.07 22.90 0.12
CA TRP A 318 -19.85 22.17 -0.25
C TRP A 318 -18.92 22.98 -1.17
N VAL A 319 -19.50 23.83 -2.02
CA VAL A 319 -18.78 24.72 -2.95
C VAL A 319 -17.84 25.72 -2.25
N GLU A 320 -18.08 26.03 -0.97
CA GLU A 320 -17.24 26.94 -0.16
C GLU A 320 -16.11 26.19 0.56
N CYS A 321 -16.17 24.85 0.56
CA CYS A 321 -15.29 23.97 1.33
C CYS A 321 -14.31 23.18 0.49
N GLN A 322 -14.14 23.63 -0.73
CA GLN A 322 -13.42 22.92 -1.77
C GLN A 322 -12.26 23.76 -2.27
N CYS A 323 -11.27 23.10 -2.85
CA CYS A 323 -10.15 23.82 -3.45
C CYS A 323 -10.59 24.56 -4.71
N SER A 324 -9.94 25.68 -5.00
CA SER A 324 -10.17 26.46 -6.21
C SER A 324 -8.86 27.05 -6.70
N CYS A 325 -8.72 27.22 -8.01
CA CYS A 325 -7.52 27.83 -8.54
C CYS A 325 -7.37 29.29 -8.12
N ASP A 326 -6.15 29.71 -7.77
CA ASP A 326 -5.85 31.09 -7.42
C ASP A 326 -5.72 31.94 -8.69
N ALA A 327 -6.67 32.86 -8.88
CA ALA A 327 -6.67 33.80 -10.00
C ALA A 327 -5.40 34.66 -10.06
N THR A 328 -4.74 34.91 -8.92
CA THR A 328 -3.48 35.66 -8.85
C THR A 328 -2.33 34.83 -9.41
N ALA A 329 -2.23 33.55 -9.00
CA ALA A 329 -1.22 32.62 -9.50
C ALA A 329 -1.36 32.36 -11.01
N LEU A 330 -2.59 32.32 -11.52
CA LEU A 330 -2.89 32.14 -12.94
C LEU A 330 -2.73 33.42 -13.78
N SER A 331 -2.65 34.60 -13.16
CA SER A 331 -2.68 35.88 -13.87
C SER A 331 -1.51 36.03 -14.85
N GLY A 332 -1.82 36.15 -16.13
CA GLY A 332 -0.84 36.36 -17.20
C GLY A 332 -0.15 35.08 -17.68
N LYS A 333 -0.57 33.91 -17.20
CA LYS A 333 -0.12 32.60 -17.70
C LYS A 333 -1.19 31.98 -18.59
N SER A 334 -0.75 31.35 -19.67
CA SER A 334 -1.58 30.48 -20.50
C SER A 334 -1.83 29.14 -19.79
N PRO A 335 -2.91 28.41 -20.15
CA PRO A 335 -3.16 27.07 -19.62
C PRO A 335 -1.97 26.12 -19.83
N LEU A 336 -1.34 26.16 -21.00
CA LEU A 336 -0.14 25.37 -21.31
C LEU A 336 1.01 25.64 -20.33
N GLU A 337 1.31 26.92 -20.05
CA GLU A 337 2.35 27.29 -19.09
C GLU A 337 2.04 26.77 -17.68
N VAL A 338 0.78 26.84 -17.25
CA VAL A 338 0.35 26.34 -15.94
C VAL A 338 0.50 24.82 -15.84
N LEU A 339 0.04 24.08 -16.85
CA LEU A 339 0.13 22.62 -16.88
C LEU A 339 1.58 22.14 -16.94
N LYS A 340 2.45 22.81 -17.69
CA LYS A 340 3.90 22.54 -17.73
C LYS A 340 4.56 22.81 -16.39
N ASP A 341 4.30 23.97 -15.79
CA ASP A 341 4.87 24.36 -14.51
C ASP A 341 4.41 23.43 -13.37
N ALA A 342 3.18 22.92 -13.45
CA ALA A 342 2.66 21.91 -12.54
C ALA A 342 3.15 20.48 -12.84
N GLY A 343 3.92 20.24 -13.90
CA GLY A 343 4.44 18.90 -14.24
C GLY A 343 3.43 17.95 -14.91
N LEU A 344 2.24 18.43 -15.28
CA LEU A 344 1.17 17.65 -15.91
C LEU A 344 1.41 17.36 -17.41
N LEU A 345 2.40 18.01 -18.01
CA LEU A 345 2.84 17.78 -19.38
C LEU A 345 4.32 17.38 -19.39
N SER A 346 4.64 16.34 -18.63
CA SER A 346 6.00 15.80 -18.53
C SER A 346 6.12 14.47 -19.27
N GLY A 347 7.34 13.97 -19.45
CA GLY A 347 7.62 12.76 -20.23
C GLY A 347 6.90 11.49 -19.78
N SER A 348 6.35 11.45 -18.57
CA SER A 348 5.56 10.32 -18.04
C SER A 348 4.05 10.47 -18.22
N SER A 349 3.57 11.65 -18.62
CA SER A 349 2.15 11.91 -18.86
C SER A 349 1.68 11.16 -20.11
N PHE A 350 0.42 10.74 -20.15
CA PHE A 350 -0.21 10.08 -21.29
C PHE A 350 -1.51 10.80 -21.69
N PHE A 351 -2.00 10.61 -22.90
CA PHE A 351 -3.25 11.22 -23.34
C PHE A 351 -3.91 10.38 -24.43
N TYR A 352 -5.16 10.68 -24.76
CA TYR A 352 -5.86 10.05 -25.88
C TYR A 352 -5.91 10.96 -27.10
N ASP A 353 -5.63 10.40 -28.27
CA ASP A 353 -5.81 11.11 -29.53
C ASP A 353 -7.30 11.21 -29.93
N LYS A 354 -7.59 11.86 -31.06
CA LYS A 354 -8.96 12.01 -31.59
C LYS A 354 -9.65 10.70 -31.96
N HIS A 355 -8.90 9.61 -32.06
CA HIS A 355 -9.40 8.27 -32.31
C HIS A 355 -9.55 7.45 -31.02
N LEU A 356 -9.29 8.08 -29.86
CA LEU A 356 -9.27 7.47 -28.53
C LEU A 356 -8.18 6.39 -28.39
N GLU A 357 -7.10 6.53 -29.17
CA GLU A 357 -5.90 5.72 -29.00
C GLU A 357 -5.04 6.35 -27.90
N LEU A 358 -4.58 5.52 -26.97
CA LEU A 358 -3.71 5.96 -25.87
C LEU A 358 -2.30 6.22 -26.41
N ILE A 359 -1.82 7.44 -26.19
CA ILE A 359 -0.43 7.84 -26.40
C ILE A 359 0.26 7.83 -25.03
N GLU A 360 1.12 6.84 -24.83
CA GLU A 360 1.93 6.70 -23.62
C GLU A 360 3.21 7.54 -23.74
N ASN A 361 3.57 8.25 -22.67
CA ASN A 361 4.75 9.12 -22.58
C ASN A 361 4.75 10.26 -23.60
N LEU A 362 4.26 11.43 -23.19
CA LEU A 362 4.33 12.68 -23.95
C LEU A 362 5.78 13.00 -24.31
N GLU A 363 6.12 12.90 -25.60
CA GLU A 363 7.44 13.33 -26.06
C GLU A 363 7.58 14.85 -25.87
N ALA A 364 8.78 15.33 -25.54
CA ALA A 364 9.06 16.76 -25.38
C ALA A 364 8.67 17.60 -26.62
N THR A 365 8.62 16.98 -27.80
CA THR A 365 8.21 17.63 -29.06
C THR A 365 6.69 17.81 -29.18
N GLN A 366 5.91 17.15 -28.33
CA GLN A 366 4.44 17.11 -28.34
C GLN A 366 3.80 17.89 -27.20
N GLU A 367 4.60 18.47 -26.30
CA GLU A 367 4.07 19.19 -25.13
C GLU A 367 3.28 20.45 -25.52
N ASP A 368 3.63 21.10 -26.65
CA ASP A 368 2.93 22.30 -27.14
C ASP A 368 1.80 21.96 -28.14
N THR A 369 1.85 20.79 -28.76
CA THR A 369 0.86 20.32 -29.72
C THR A 369 0.75 18.81 -29.62
N LEU A 370 -0.39 18.36 -29.13
CA LEU A 370 -0.65 16.97 -28.85
C LEU A 370 -0.70 16.17 -30.15
N ALA A 371 -0.12 14.97 -30.11
CA ALA A 371 -0.15 14.08 -31.26
C ALA A 371 -1.60 13.82 -31.71
N GLY A 372 -1.84 13.93 -33.02
CA GLY A 372 -3.17 13.75 -33.60
C GLY A 372 -4.06 15.01 -33.63
N TYR A 373 -3.66 16.08 -32.95
CA TYR A 373 -4.35 17.37 -32.87
C TYR A 373 -3.59 18.50 -33.57
N THR A 374 -4.32 19.54 -33.96
CA THR A 374 -3.74 20.83 -34.38
C THR A 374 -3.31 21.64 -33.15
N ALA A 375 -2.51 22.69 -33.36
CA ALA A 375 -2.11 23.60 -32.30
C ALA A 375 -3.30 24.26 -31.60
N GLN A 376 -4.33 24.67 -32.37
CA GLN A 376 -5.54 25.28 -31.79
C GLN A 376 -6.34 24.26 -30.97
N GLU A 377 -6.52 23.04 -31.50
CA GLU A 377 -7.22 21.99 -30.75
C GLU A 377 -6.48 21.63 -29.46
N SER A 378 -5.14 21.59 -29.50
CA SER A 378 -4.32 21.35 -28.29
C SER A 378 -4.49 22.47 -27.27
N GLU A 379 -4.49 23.74 -27.71
CA GLU A 379 -4.75 24.89 -26.84
C GLU A 379 -6.14 24.81 -26.18
N ASP A 380 -7.17 24.48 -26.95
CA ASP A 380 -8.55 24.32 -26.46
C ASP A 380 -8.65 23.16 -25.44
N ILE A 381 -7.94 22.05 -25.69
CA ILE A 381 -7.83 20.91 -24.77
C ILE A 381 -7.14 21.34 -23.47
N PHE A 382 -5.99 22.01 -23.53
CA PHE A 382 -5.27 22.47 -22.35
C PHE A 382 -6.11 23.45 -21.52
N HIS A 383 -6.83 24.35 -22.19
CA HIS A 383 -7.75 25.28 -21.53
C HIS A 383 -8.84 24.53 -20.77
N GLU A 384 -9.45 23.53 -21.38
CA GLU A 384 -10.53 22.78 -20.73
C GLU A 384 -10.02 21.81 -19.66
N ALA A 385 -8.85 21.19 -19.84
CA ALA A 385 -8.20 20.37 -18.82
C ALA A 385 -7.94 21.20 -17.55
N LEU A 386 -7.33 22.37 -17.69
CA LEU A 386 -7.10 23.29 -16.56
C LEU A 386 -8.43 23.71 -15.94
N ARG A 387 -9.46 24.00 -16.74
CA ARG A 387 -10.78 24.36 -16.23
C ARG A 387 -11.41 23.25 -15.38
N VAL A 388 -11.31 21.99 -15.81
CA VAL A 388 -11.84 20.85 -15.04
C VAL A 388 -11.05 20.65 -13.76
N MET A 389 -9.71 20.74 -13.78
CA MET A 389 -8.88 20.63 -12.56
C MET A 389 -9.08 21.79 -11.58
N CYS A 390 -9.39 22.99 -12.09
CA CYS A 390 -9.79 24.13 -11.29
C CYS A 390 -11.26 24.04 -10.83
N THR A 391 -12.03 23.10 -11.38
CA THR A 391 -13.40 22.83 -10.96
C THR A 391 -13.37 21.78 -9.85
N PRO A 392 -14.08 22.01 -8.74
CA PRO A 392 -13.76 21.21 -7.57
C PRO A 392 -14.30 19.80 -7.65
N SER A 393 -13.58 18.86 -7.07
CA SER A 393 -13.81 17.43 -7.21
C SER A 393 -13.54 16.66 -5.92
N VAL A 394 -14.07 15.45 -5.90
CA VAL A 394 -13.73 14.41 -4.93
C VAL A 394 -12.96 13.32 -5.65
N GLU A 395 -11.89 12.85 -5.01
CA GLU A 395 -11.18 11.63 -5.38
C GLU A 395 -11.65 10.51 -4.45
N GLY A 396 -12.00 9.35 -5.01
CA GLY A 396 -12.37 8.20 -4.19
C GLY A 396 -11.17 7.67 -3.44
N THR A 397 -11.45 6.95 -2.36
CA THR A 397 -10.44 6.60 -1.35
C THR A 397 -9.27 5.84 -1.96
N SER A 398 -9.53 4.90 -2.88
CA SER A 398 -8.49 4.09 -3.53
C SER A 398 -7.65 4.86 -4.55
N TYR A 399 -8.09 6.04 -5.03
CA TYR A 399 -7.40 6.83 -6.06
C TYR A 399 -6.43 7.87 -5.45
N GLU A 400 -6.63 8.25 -4.20
CA GLU A 400 -5.81 9.26 -3.50
C GLU A 400 -4.74 8.65 -2.57
N ALA A 401 -3.92 9.51 -1.95
CA ALA A 401 -2.87 9.11 -1.00
C ALA A 401 -3.36 8.42 0.28
N THR A 402 -4.67 8.26 0.47
CA THR A 402 -5.28 7.50 1.57
C THR A 402 -5.89 6.16 1.12
N SER A 403 -5.46 5.65 -0.04
CA SER A 403 -5.84 4.35 -0.60
C SER A 403 -5.73 3.18 0.37
N THR A 404 -4.82 3.23 1.33
CA THR A 404 -4.66 2.25 2.42
C THR A 404 -5.90 2.02 3.29
N ILE A 405 -6.82 2.99 3.37
CA ILE A 405 -8.11 2.82 4.07
C ILE A 405 -8.90 1.70 3.39
N ASP A 406 -8.77 1.58 2.07
CA ASP A 406 -9.40 0.54 1.28
C ASP A 406 -8.71 -0.83 1.52
N PRO A 407 -9.43 -1.83 2.04
CA PRO A 407 -8.94 -3.19 2.21
C PRO A 407 -8.19 -3.78 1.00
N ILE A 408 -8.61 -3.45 -0.22
CA ILE A 408 -8.05 -4.03 -1.43
C ILE A 408 -6.62 -3.53 -1.73
N PHE A 409 -6.24 -2.35 -1.21
CA PHE A 409 -4.88 -1.79 -1.33
C PHE A 409 -3.80 -2.82 -0.94
N TRP A 410 -4.07 -3.55 0.14
CA TRP A 410 -3.11 -4.45 0.78
C TRP A 410 -2.84 -5.73 0.00
N VAL A 411 -3.69 -6.07 -0.97
CA VAL A 411 -3.53 -7.26 -1.82
C VAL A 411 -3.13 -6.93 -3.25
N ILE A 412 -3.05 -5.64 -3.62
CA ILE A 412 -2.60 -5.18 -4.95
C ILE A 412 -1.08 -5.27 -5.08
N HIS A 413 -0.36 -4.67 -4.13
CA HIS A 413 1.10 -4.53 -4.20
C HIS A 413 1.87 -5.86 -4.19
N PRO A 414 1.45 -6.89 -3.42
CA PRO A 414 2.03 -8.23 -3.51
C PRO A 414 2.04 -8.83 -4.94
N THR A 415 1.07 -8.50 -5.78
CA THR A 415 0.99 -9.03 -7.15
C THR A 415 2.12 -8.50 -8.04
N ILE A 416 2.46 -7.22 -7.88
CA ILE A 416 3.56 -6.57 -8.61
C ILE A 416 4.90 -7.00 -8.02
N GLU A 417 4.96 -7.17 -6.70
CA GLU A 417 6.14 -7.72 -6.02
C GLU A 417 6.51 -9.10 -6.54
N ARG A 418 5.52 -9.95 -6.75
CA ARG A 418 5.72 -11.31 -7.23
C ARG A 418 6.44 -11.33 -8.57
N LEU A 419 6.12 -10.38 -9.47
CA LEU A 419 6.85 -10.22 -10.74
C LEU A 419 8.30 -9.77 -10.53
N TRP A 420 8.53 -8.82 -9.62
CA TRP A 420 9.87 -8.36 -9.27
C TRP A 420 10.72 -9.47 -8.64
N GLN A 421 10.18 -10.23 -7.68
CA GLN A 421 10.88 -11.36 -7.07
C GLN A 421 11.17 -12.46 -8.10
N LEU A 422 10.26 -12.74 -9.04
CA LEU A 422 10.55 -13.68 -10.14
C LEU A 422 11.77 -13.23 -10.93
N ARG A 423 11.88 -11.95 -11.30
CA ARG A 423 13.06 -11.46 -12.05
C ARG A 423 14.34 -11.68 -11.26
N ARG A 424 14.33 -11.41 -9.95
CA ARG A 424 15.50 -11.62 -9.06
C ARG A 424 15.85 -13.08 -8.80
N LEU A 425 14.92 -14.00 -9.02
CA LEU A 425 15.17 -15.45 -8.92
C LEU A 425 15.77 -16.03 -10.21
N GLN A 426 15.79 -15.28 -11.32
CA GLN A 426 16.42 -15.75 -12.56
C GLN A 426 17.92 -15.48 -12.56
N ASP A 427 18.67 -16.44 -13.11
CA ASP A 427 20.14 -16.56 -13.00
C ASP A 427 20.88 -15.88 -14.18
N ASP A 428 20.26 -14.87 -14.79
CA ASP A 428 20.79 -14.13 -15.93
C ASP A 428 21.17 -12.68 -15.57
N ALA A 429 21.93 -12.06 -16.49
CA ALA A 429 22.65 -10.80 -16.33
C ALA A 429 21.74 -9.56 -16.13
N PHE A 430 20.96 -9.52 -15.05
CA PHE A 430 20.15 -8.37 -14.66
C PHE A 430 21.02 -7.26 -14.06
N ASP A 431 20.88 -6.04 -14.58
CA ASP A 431 21.59 -4.88 -14.05
C ASP A 431 20.81 -4.24 -12.89
N ASP A 432 21.22 -4.58 -11.66
CA ASP A 432 20.69 -4.01 -10.41
C ASP A 432 21.14 -2.57 -10.14
N THR A 433 21.81 -1.89 -11.08
CA THR A 433 22.34 -0.54 -10.86
C THR A 433 21.22 0.48 -10.69
N TRP A 434 21.25 1.18 -9.56
CA TRP A 434 20.42 2.36 -9.32
C TRP A 434 21.06 3.59 -9.95
N VAL A 435 20.29 4.31 -10.77
CA VAL A 435 20.62 5.66 -11.23
C VAL A 435 19.88 6.65 -10.32
N PRO A 436 20.59 7.34 -9.39
CA PRO A 436 19.94 8.30 -8.51
C PRO A 436 19.34 9.45 -9.31
N SER A 437 18.12 9.83 -8.96
CA SER A 437 17.49 11.05 -9.45
C SER A 437 18.21 12.26 -8.87
N GLU A 438 18.40 13.29 -9.70
CA GLU A 438 18.86 14.61 -9.27
C GLU A 438 17.79 15.37 -8.46
N SER A 439 16.57 14.82 -8.39
CA SER A 439 15.48 15.38 -7.58
C SER A 439 15.86 15.44 -6.10
N VAL A 440 15.53 16.57 -5.46
CA VAL A 440 15.61 16.74 -4.00
C VAL A 440 14.50 16.02 -3.25
N CYS A 441 13.60 15.34 -3.97
CA CYS A 441 12.53 14.56 -3.39
C CYS A 441 13.06 13.29 -2.71
N PHE A 442 13.09 13.30 -1.38
CA PHE A 442 13.51 12.13 -0.61
C PHE A 442 12.53 10.96 -0.79
N GLY A 443 13.00 9.73 -0.56
CA GLY A 443 12.22 8.49 -0.63
C GLY A 443 12.38 7.76 -1.96
N ASN A 444 13.01 8.39 -2.95
CA ASN A 444 13.10 7.89 -4.31
C ASN A 444 14.52 7.40 -4.66
N ASN A 445 15.55 7.87 -3.95
CA ASN A 445 16.93 7.50 -4.18
C ASN A 445 17.37 6.34 -3.27
N PRO A 446 18.41 5.57 -3.67
CA PRO A 446 18.86 4.39 -2.93
C PRO A 446 19.30 4.70 -1.49
N GLY A 447 19.84 5.91 -1.25
CA GLY A 447 20.30 6.35 0.06
C GLY A 447 19.20 6.95 0.96
N ASP A 448 17.99 7.13 0.45
CA ASP A 448 16.92 7.77 1.20
C ASP A 448 16.33 6.81 2.23
N ALA A 449 16.27 7.27 3.49
CA ALA A 449 15.65 6.52 4.56
C ALA A 449 14.12 6.60 4.48
N LEU A 450 13.47 5.45 4.49
CA LEU A 450 12.02 5.32 4.57
C LEU A 450 11.60 5.14 6.03
N PRO A 451 10.41 5.60 6.44
CA PRO A 451 9.94 5.52 7.83
C PRO A 451 9.49 4.09 8.22
N LEU A 452 10.25 3.09 7.81
CA LEU A 452 10.09 1.66 8.02
C LEU A 452 11.23 1.17 8.91
N HIS A 453 10.91 0.37 9.92
CA HIS A 453 11.87 -0.06 10.93
C HIS A 453 11.46 -1.40 11.55
N ASP A 454 12.43 -2.09 12.16
CA ASP A 454 12.25 -3.37 12.87
C ASP A 454 11.59 -4.49 12.04
N LEU A 455 11.67 -4.45 10.71
CA LEU A 455 10.92 -5.37 9.84
C LEU A 455 11.55 -6.76 9.73
N PHE A 456 12.88 -6.84 9.82
CA PHE A 456 13.63 -8.07 9.63
C PHE A 456 14.19 -8.52 10.96
N ALA A 457 14.14 -9.83 11.24
CA ALA A 457 14.85 -10.38 12.39
C ALA A 457 16.35 -10.14 12.18
N SER A 458 17.11 -9.77 13.20
CA SER A 458 18.56 -9.89 13.06
C SER A 458 18.84 -11.39 12.86
N SER A 459 19.62 -11.76 11.84
CA SER A 459 19.94 -13.15 11.47
C SER A 459 20.64 -13.99 12.58
N ARG A 460 20.63 -13.53 13.84
CA ARG A 460 21.16 -14.23 15.02
C ARG A 460 20.27 -14.21 16.27
N ASP A 461 19.19 -13.41 16.31
CA ASP A 461 18.31 -13.31 17.50
C ASP A 461 17.08 -14.25 17.46
N ALA A 462 16.85 -14.95 16.35
CA ALA A 462 15.72 -15.88 16.20
C ALA A 462 15.81 -17.13 17.11
N SER A 463 16.98 -17.40 17.70
CA SER A 463 17.15 -18.52 18.64
C SER A 463 16.54 -18.28 20.03
N HIS A 464 16.10 -17.05 20.35
CA HIS A 464 15.64 -16.69 21.70
C HIS A 464 14.34 -15.88 21.79
N SER A 465 13.70 -15.54 20.66
CA SER A 465 12.46 -14.76 20.65
C SER A 465 11.29 -15.50 20.00
N VAL A 466 11.09 -16.76 20.40
CA VAL A 466 9.80 -17.41 20.19
C VAL A 466 8.82 -16.82 21.20
N LEU A 467 7.83 -16.06 20.70
CA LEU A 467 6.63 -15.75 21.46
C LEU A 467 5.95 -17.07 21.82
N GLU A 468 6.19 -17.56 23.05
CA GLU A 468 5.36 -18.60 23.64
C GLU A 468 3.94 -18.04 23.80
N ALA A 469 3.10 -18.26 22.79
CA ALA A 469 1.65 -18.12 22.91
C ALA A 469 1.14 -19.24 23.82
N SER A 470 1.30 -19.08 25.13
CA SER A 470 0.71 -19.96 26.12
C SER A 470 -0.78 -19.64 26.26
N TYR A 471 -1.61 -20.46 25.62
CA TYR A 471 -3.05 -20.53 25.89
C TYR A 471 -3.31 -20.78 27.39
N PRO A 472 -4.15 -20.01 28.09
CA PRO A 472 -4.56 -20.36 29.44
C PRO A 472 -5.64 -21.44 29.38
N ALA A 473 -5.22 -22.71 29.49
CA ALA A 473 -6.09 -23.80 29.87
C ALA A 473 -6.35 -23.75 31.39
N GLY A 474 -7.63 -23.78 31.78
CA GLY A 474 -8.06 -24.36 33.05
C GLY A 474 -8.23 -23.41 34.24
N VAL A 475 -9.48 -23.02 34.48
CA VAL A 475 -9.96 -22.54 35.78
C VAL A 475 -9.87 -23.69 36.80
N GLY A 476 -9.11 -23.50 37.88
CA GLY A 476 -9.12 -24.42 39.03
C GLY A 476 -8.26 -23.99 40.22
N GLY A 477 -8.91 -23.60 41.32
CA GLY A 477 -8.41 -23.95 42.66
C GLY A 477 -7.67 -22.91 43.52
N THR A 478 -8.45 -22.18 44.33
CA THR A 478 -8.28 -21.96 45.78
C THR A 478 -7.05 -21.23 46.41
N VAL A 479 -7.34 -20.04 46.94
CA VAL A 479 -7.15 -19.53 48.34
C VAL A 479 -5.77 -19.67 49.02
N ARG A 480 -5.15 -18.55 49.44
CA ARG A 480 -4.92 -18.19 50.87
C ARG A 480 -4.27 -16.80 51.11
N HIS A 481 -4.97 -16.06 51.98
CA HIS A 481 -4.65 -14.93 52.88
C HIS A 481 -3.21 -14.60 53.35
N GLY A 482 -3.04 -13.29 53.60
CA GLY A 482 -2.25 -12.67 54.70
C GLY A 482 -1.35 -11.54 54.20
N GLY A 483 -1.33 -10.29 54.68
CA GLY A 483 -1.94 -9.60 55.81
C GLY A 483 -1.11 -8.33 56.10
N ALA A 484 -1.78 -7.18 56.30
CA ALA A 484 -1.50 -6.05 57.21
C ALA A 484 -0.08 -5.87 57.82
N SER A 485 0.50 -4.68 58.08
CA SER A 485 0.06 -3.29 58.28
C SER A 485 1.30 -2.52 58.79
N ARG A 486 1.43 -1.21 58.52
CA ARG A 486 1.40 -0.14 59.56
C ARG A 486 1.89 1.22 59.08
N ASP A 487 1.04 2.20 59.36
CA ASP A 487 1.25 3.65 59.35
C ASP A 487 2.33 4.12 60.33
N GLN A 488 2.96 5.26 60.01
CA GLN A 488 3.00 6.39 60.95
C GLN A 488 3.26 7.74 60.25
N HIS A 489 2.38 8.70 60.56
CA HIS A 489 2.48 10.14 60.30
C HIS A 489 3.73 10.78 60.95
N GLN A 490 4.34 11.75 60.27
CA GLN A 490 4.50 13.12 60.81
C GLN A 490 4.92 14.14 59.74
N THR A 491 4.60 15.40 60.07
CA THR A 491 4.42 16.62 59.27
C THR A 491 5.68 17.38 58.88
N GLY A 492 5.62 18.04 57.71
CA GLY A 492 6.07 19.44 57.51
C GLY A 492 7.50 19.68 57.05
N GLY A 493 7.66 20.34 55.89
CA GLY A 493 8.90 21.03 55.53
C GLY A 493 9.24 20.99 54.03
N VAL A 494 8.95 22.10 53.34
CA VAL A 494 9.31 22.35 51.93
C VAL A 494 10.84 22.33 51.77
N GLY A 495 11.32 21.51 50.82
CA GLY A 495 12.73 21.45 50.44
C GLY A 495 12.92 20.71 49.13
N LEU A 496 13.01 21.47 48.03
CA LEU A 496 13.38 20.99 46.70
C LEU A 496 14.75 20.30 46.74
N ARG A 497 14.81 18.99 46.47
CA ARG A 497 15.96 18.30 45.83
C ARG A 497 15.68 16.81 45.55
N GLY A 498 15.79 16.44 44.27
CA GLY A 498 16.34 15.17 43.80
C GLY A 498 15.56 13.88 44.09
N GLY A 499 14.45 13.65 43.38
CA GLY A 499 13.81 12.35 43.27
C GLY A 499 14.27 11.61 42.02
N ARG A 500 14.86 10.41 42.21
CA ARG A 500 15.27 9.47 41.16
C ARG A 500 14.09 9.16 40.24
N VAL A 501 14.23 9.47 38.95
CA VAL A 501 13.41 8.91 37.88
C VAL A 501 13.77 7.42 37.80
N ALA A 502 12.79 6.56 38.07
CA ALA A 502 12.87 5.15 37.71
C ALA A 502 13.15 5.07 36.21
N GLY A 503 14.25 4.42 35.84
CA GLY A 503 14.76 4.40 34.48
C GLY A 503 13.71 3.89 33.50
N GLY A 504 13.19 4.80 32.68
CA GLY A 504 12.69 4.42 31.38
C GLY A 504 13.88 3.81 30.63
N VAL A 505 13.73 2.57 30.18
CA VAL A 505 14.63 1.99 29.19
C VAL A 505 14.55 2.93 28.00
N ALA A 506 15.59 3.73 27.78
CA ALA A 506 15.73 4.48 26.55
C ALA A 506 15.79 3.43 25.44
N SER A 507 14.69 3.26 24.70
CA SER A 507 14.71 2.49 23.47
C SER A 507 15.82 3.08 22.61
N SER A 508 16.76 2.24 22.17
CA SER A 508 17.74 2.62 21.16
C SER A 508 17.01 3.34 20.01
N PRO A 509 17.59 4.41 19.43
CA PRO A 509 16.94 5.12 18.34
C PRO A 509 16.60 4.12 17.22
N LYS A 510 15.34 4.13 16.78
CA LYS A 510 14.86 3.28 15.70
C LYS A 510 15.73 3.52 14.46
N LYS A 511 16.35 2.46 13.94
CA LYS A 511 17.07 2.53 12.66
C LYS A 511 16.03 2.37 11.56
N TYR A 512 15.89 3.43 10.76
CA TYR A 512 15.10 3.40 9.53
C TYR A 512 15.91 2.77 8.40
N TYR A 513 15.24 2.01 7.52
CA TYR A 513 15.88 1.40 6.37
C TYR A 513 15.96 2.37 5.20
N THR A 514 17.09 2.38 4.48
CA THR A 514 17.14 3.03 3.17
C THR A 514 16.51 2.17 2.08
N ASN A 515 16.20 2.76 0.93
CA ASN A 515 15.79 2.00 -0.26
C ASN A 515 16.78 0.88 -0.60
N ALA A 516 18.09 1.16 -0.60
CA ALA A 516 19.10 0.15 -0.90
C ALA A 516 19.16 -0.97 0.17
N GLU A 517 18.98 -0.64 1.45
CA GLU A 517 18.90 -1.65 2.51
C GLU A 517 17.67 -2.53 2.34
N LEU A 518 16.49 -1.95 2.06
CA LEU A 518 15.27 -2.73 1.78
C LEU A 518 15.43 -3.60 0.55
N TYR A 519 16.02 -3.09 -0.53
CA TYR A 519 16.30 -3.84 -1.76
C TYR A 519 17.06 -5.14 -1.45
N GLN A 520 18.10 -5.04 -0.61
CA GLN A 520 18.91 -6.19 -0.19
C GLN A 520 18.15 -7.13 0.75
N LEU A 521 17.42 -6.59 1.73
CA LEU A 521 16.71 -7.39 2.74
C LEU A 521 15.48 -8.11 2.18
N LEU A 522 14.90 -7.59 1.09
CA LEU A 522 13.78 -8.18 0.35
C LEU A 522 14.25 -9.14 -0.76
N ASP A 523 15.51 -9.57 -0.75
CA ASP A 523 16.00 -10.58 -1.69
C ASP A 523 15.27 -11.91 -1.51
N PRO A 524 14.58 -12.44 -2.53
CA PRO A 524 13.88 -13.72 -2.43
C PRO A 524 14.83 -14.91 -2.18
N ASN A 525 16.12 -14.79 -2.54
CA ASN A 525 17.16 -15.78 -2.23
C ASN A 525 17.76 -15.64 -0.83
N GLY A 526 17.50 -14.52 -0.13
CA GLY A 526 18.05 -14.24 1.18
C GLY A 526 17.23 -14.86 2.32
N ASP A 527 17.86 -15.13 3.46
CA ASP A 527 17.16 -15.62 4.66
C ASP A 527 16.36 -14.53 5.41
N GLU A 528 16.67 -13.26 5.14
CA GLU A 528 16.10 -12.12 5.86
C GLU A 528 14.62 -11.89 5.52
N VAL A 529 14.20 -12.09 4.25
CA VAL A 529 12.80 -11.94 3.86
C VAL A 529 11.95 -13.07 4.49
N PRO A 530 10.93 -12.74 5.31
CA PRO A 530 10.24 -13.74 6.13
C PRO A 530 9.12 -14.48 5.40
N TYR A 531 8.93 -14.22 4.10
CA TYR A 531 7.89 -14.83 3.27
C TYR A 531 8.43 -15.26 1.90
N VAL A 532 7.67 -16.12 1.23
CA VAL A 532 7.80 -16.48 -0.18
C VAL A 532 6.42 -16.46 -0.83
N TYR A 533 6.37 -16.37 -2.15
CA TYR A 533 5.15 -16.66 -2.91
C TYR A 533 5.02 -18.17 -3.12
N ASP A 534 3.79 -18.67 -3.12
CA ASP A 534 3.48 -20.09 -3.32
C ASP A 534 3.91 -20.60 -4.70
N ASN A 535 3.83 -19.75 -5.72
CA ASN A 535 4.33 -20.01 -7.06
C ASN A 535 4.61 -18.68 -7.81
N PHE A 536 5.29 -18.75 -8.95
CA PHE A 536 5.56 -17.61 -9.84
C PHE A 536 5.00 -17.85 -11.26
N GLU A 537 3.85 -18.51 -11.34
CA GLU A 537 3.18 -18.87 -12.59
C GLU A 537 1.97 -17.95 -12.87
N TRP A 538 1.74 -17.62 -14.16
CA TRP A 538 0.54 -16.92 -14.62
C TRP A 538 -0.14 -17.76 -15.72
N PRO A 539 -0.79 -18.88 -15.37
CA PRO A 539 -1.26 -19.85 -16.36
C PRO A 539 -2.31 -19.28 -17.34
N HIS A 540 -3.07 -18.27 -16.94
CA HIS A 540 -4.00 -17.54 -17.82
C HIS A 540 -3.28 -16.66 -18.87
N CYS A 541 -1.98 -16.43 -18.72
CA CYS A 541 -1.15 -15.74 -19.70
C CYS A 541 -0.51 -16.68 -20.74
N ASP A 542 -0.48 -17.98 -20.48
CA ASP A 542 0.01 -18.99 -21.44
C ASP A 542 -1.01 -19.27 -22.56
N VAL A 543 -2.28 -18.96 -22.32
CA VAL A 543 -3.39 -19.12 -23.27
C VAL A 543 -3.64 -17.86 -24.12
N SER A 544 -2.91 -16.76 -23.89
CA SER A 544 -3.11 -15.45 -24.52
C SER A 544 -2.05 -15.08 -25.56
#